data_AF-R0A6A2-F1
#
_entry.id   AF-R0A6A2-F1
#
_cell.length_a   1.000
_cell.length_b   1.000
_cell.length_c   1.000
_cell.angle_alpha   90.00
_cell.angle_beta   90.00
_cell.angle_gamma   90.00
#
_symmetry.space_group_name_H-M   'P 1'
#
loop_
_entity.id
_entity.type
_entity.pdbx_description
1 polymer ?
#
loop_
_entity_poly.entity_id
_entity_poly.type
_entity_poly.pdbx_seq_one_letter_code
_entity_poly.pdbx_strand_id
1 'polypeptide(L)'
;MSDKKIKAMIANTFLEVADALETGQYGKKPVIGFASEGSEHGQDNIEEAMKIAEMKGLKAVLIEGEDLHKKMEEMLDSGEIDGAVTMHYPFPIGVSTVGKVVTPGKGKPMYIATTTGTSDTDRISGMVKNAIYGIIAAKADGVENPTVGIANIDGARQTEKALLKLAENGYDINFAESVRADGGIVMRGNDLLGGTPDIMVMDSLTGNLMMKVFSSYTTGGNYESLGFGYGPGVGEGYDRLIMIVSRASGAPVIAGAMEYATNLIRHDWKKIADEEFEKANKAGLKDIINELKSAGKKDAGVAAEEVKMPPKEVVTSQIPGIEVMDLEDAVKALWKAGIYAESGMGCTGPIVLMSDANKDKAHEILKAAGYVS
;
A
#
# COMPACT_ATOMS: atom_id res chain seq x y z
N MET A 1 -10.52 42.35 -16.50
CA MET A 1 -9.43 41.50 -17.05
C MET A 1 -8.90 42.14 -18.32
N SER A 2 -7.60 42.06 -18.63
CA SER A 2 -7.05 42.63 -19.87
C SER A 2 -7.43 41.79 -21.08
N ASP A 3 -7.59 42.41 -22.25
CA ASP A 3 -7.89 41.73 -23.53
C ASP A 3 -6.94 40.56 -23.84
N LYS A 4 -5.69 40.67 -23.40
CA LYS A 4 -4.67 39.63 -23.58
C LYS A 4 -4.99 38.37 -22.76
N LYS A 5 -5.52 38.52 -21.55
CA LYS A 5 -5.99 37.38 -20.72
C LYS A 5 -7.23 36.73 -21.31
N ILE A 6 -8.16 37.52 -21.85
CA ILE A 6 -9.38 37.00 -22.48
C ILE A 6 -9.03 36.17 -23.73
N LYS A 7 -8.15 36.68 -24.60
CA LYS A 7 -7.69 35.94 -25.79
C LYS A 7 -6.96 34.63 -25.44
N ALA A 8 -6.11 34.63 -24.41
CA ALA A 8 -5.43 33.43 -23.94
C ALA A 8 -6.42 32.40 -23.37
N MET A 9 -7.42 32.84 -22.61
CA MET A 9 -8.45 31.96 -22.07
C MET A 9 -9.28 31.31 -23.19
N ILE A 10 -9.72 32.10 -24.17
CA ILE A 10 -10.45 31.59 -25.35
C ILE A 10 -9.60 30.59 -26.14
N ALA A 11 -8.32 30.90 -26.39
CA ALA A 11 -7.41 30.00 -27.10
C ALA A 11 -7.23 28.67 -26.35
N ASN A 12 -7.06 28.70 -25.02
CA ASN A 12 -6.96 27.50 -24.20
C ASN A 12 -8.24 26.67 -24.27
N THR A 13 -9.42 27.29 -24.20
CA THR A 13 -10.70 26.56 -24.32
C THR A 13 -10.86 25.90 -25.68
N PHE A 14 -10.46 26.56 -26.78
CA PHE A 14 -10.51 25.93 -28.11
C PHE A 14 -9.51 24.77 -28.25
N LEU A 15 -8.33 24.88 -27.66
CA LEU A 15 -7.35 23.78 -27.62
C LEU A 15 -7.87 22.61 -26.78
N GLU A 16 -8.51 22.87 -25.63
CA GLU A 16 -9.15 21.84 -24.81
C GLU A 16 -10.28 21.13 -25.55
N VAL A 17 -11.09 21.86 -26.32
CA VAL A 17 -12.15 21.26 -27.15
C VAL A 17 -11.57 20.44 -28.31
N ALA A 18 -10.49 20.90 -28.95
CA ALA A 18 -9.81 20.16 -30.00
C ALA A 18 -9.19 18.86 -29.46
N ASP A 19 -8.47 18.95 -28.33
CA ASP A 19 -7.93 17.79 -27.63
C ASP A 19 -9.04 16.82 -27.22
N ALA A 20 -10.18 17.32 -26.73
CA ALA A 20 -11.32 16.49 -26.36
C ALA A 20 -11.96 15.78 -27.56
N LEU A 21 -12.02 16.43 -28.73
CA LEU A 21 -12.52 15.82 -29.96
C LEU A 21 -11.55 14.76 -30.52
N GLU A 22 -10.24 14.95 -30.35
CA GLU A 22 -9.21 14.05 -30.86
C GLU A 22 -8.97 12.85 -29.93
N THR A 23 -9.04 13.06 -28.61
CA THR A 23 -8.70 12.05 -27.60
C THR A 23 -9.91 11.50 -26.84
N GLY A 24 -11.09 12.12 -26.98
CA GLY A 24 -12.27 11.82 -26.17
C GLY A 24 -12.19 12.35 -24.72
N GLN A 25 -11.14 13.09 -24.36
CA GLN A 25 -10.90 13.55 -22.99
C GLN A 25 -11.18 15.05 -22.83
N TYR A 26 -12.17 15.40 -21.99
CA TYR A 26 -12.52 16.78 -21.70
C TYR A 26 -11.69 17.35 -20.52
N GLY A 27 -11.23 18.60 -20.64
CA GLY A 27 -10.57 19.36 -19.57
C GLY A 27 -9.08 19.65 -19.82
N LYS A 28 -8.48 20.49 -18.95
CA LYS A 28 -7.06 20.84 -19.02
C LYS A 28 -6.20 19.58 -18.83
N LYS A 29 -5.26 19.34 -19.75
CA LYS A 29 -4.25 18.27 -19.61
C LYS A 29 -3.42 18.49 -18.33
N PRO A 30 -3.41 17.52 -17.38
CA PRO A 30 -2.56 17.61 -16.19
C PRO A 30 -1.10 17.81 -16.56
N VAL A 31 -0.42 18.70 -15.86
CA VAL A 31 1.01 18.99 -16.04
C VAL A 31 1.79 18.34 -14.92
N ILE A 32 2.66 17.38 -15.24
CA ILE A 32 3.49 16.69 -14.25
C ILE A 32 4.90 17.25 -14.27
N GLY A 33 5.36 17.79 -13.14
CA GLY A 33 6.75 18.19 -12.97
C GLY A 33 7.63 16.99 -12.63
N PHE A 34 8.84 16.92 -13.20
CA PHE A 34 9.84 15.92 -12.84
C PHE A 34 11.08 16.57 -12.25
N ALA A 35 11.34 16.32 -10.97
CA ALA A 35 12.58 16.69 -10.29
C ALA A 35 13.56 15.50 -10.35
N SER A 36 14.55 15.59 -11.22
CA SER A 36 15.45 14.47 -11.56
C SER A 36 16.67 14.31 -10.65
N GLU A 37 16.74 15.07 -9.55
CA GLU A 37 17.88 15.05 -8.62
C GLU A 37 18.09 13.65 -8.03
N GLY A 38 19.31 13.13 -8.21
CA GLY A 38 19.72 11.83 -7.69
C GLY A 38 19.56 10.65 -8.67
N SER A 39 19.13 10.86 -9.91
CA SER A 39 19.11 9.80 -10.95
C SER A 39 20.50 9.18 -11.15
N GLU A 40 20.57 7.85 -11.11
CA GLU A 40 21.83 7.09 -11.31
C GLU A 40 22.09 6.72 -12.79
N HIS A 41 21.11 6.94 -13.67
CA HIS A 41 21.18 6.53 -15.09
C HIS A 41 21.50 7.68 -16.06
N GLY A 42 21.84 8.85 -15.53
CA GLY A 42 22.25 10.02 -16.33
C GLY A 42 21.12 10.69 -17.11
N GLN A 43 21.52 11.66 -17.94
CA GLN A 43 20.61 12.53 -18.69
C GLN A 43 19.84 11.79 -19.79
N ASP A 44 20.48 10.86 -20.50
CA ASP A 44 19.84 10.09 -21.58
C ASP A 44 18.59 9.33 -21.08
N ASN A 45 18.63 8.79 -19.86
CA ASN A 45 17.49 8.10 -19.25
C ASN A 45 16.36 9.08 -18.88
N ILE A 46 16.69 10.31 -18.49
CA ILE A 46 15.71 11.37 -18.21
C ILE A 46 15.01 11.79 -19.50
N GLU A 47 15.78 12.06 -20.56
CA GLU A 47 15.25 12.47 -21.86
C GLU A 47 14.36 11.38 -22.47
N GLU A 48 14.77 10.12 -22.39
CA GLU A 48 13.95 9.00 -22.84
C GLU A 48 12.65 8.88 -22.02
N ALA A 49 12.68 9.14 -20.70
CA ALA A 49 11.47 9.13 -19.88
C ALA A 49 10.46 10.18 -20.34
N MET A 50 10.95 11.40 -20.59
CA MET A 50 10.14 12.52 -21.08
C MET A 50 9.55 12.22 -22.46
N LYS A 51 10.34 11.60 -23.34
CA LYS A 51 9.89 11.17 -24.67
C LYS A 51 8.84 10.07 -24.60
N ILE A 52 9.00 9.07 -23.74
CA ILE A 52 7.98 8.03 -23.52
C ILE A 52 6.68 8.66 -23.00
N ALA A 53 6.78 9.62 -22.07
CA ALA A 53 5.62 10.33 -21.55
C ALA A 53 4.89 11.12 -22.66
N GLU A 54 5.63 11.85 -23.51
CA GLU A 54 5.08 12.57 -24.66
C GLU A 54 4.41 11.62 -25.66
N MET A 55 5.04 10.47 -25.97
CA MET A 55 4.46 9.44 -26.85
C MET A 55 3.16 8.85 -26.30
N LYS A 56 2.99 8.83 -24.97
CA LYS A 56 1.74 8.46 -24.28
C LYS A 56 0.71 9.59 -24.21
N GLY A 57 1.02 10.77 -24.78
CA GLY A 57 0.17 11.96 -24.74
C GLY A 57 0.13 12.64 -23.36
N LEU A 58 1.10 12.36 -22.49
CA LEU A 58 1.23 12.99 -21.19
C LEU A 58 1.94 14.33 -21.32
N LYS A 59 1.56 15.31 -20.49
CA LYS A 59 2.23 16.59 -20.42
C LYS A 59 3.14 16.61 -19.19
N ALA A 60 4.42 16.32 -19.41
CA ALA A 60 5.45 16.39 -18.39
C ALA A 60 6.41 17.58 -18.64
N VAL A 61 6.92 18.18 -17.57
CA VAL A 61 7.95 19.23 -17.62
C VAL A 61 9.12 18.84 -16.72
N LEU A 62 10.34 18.98 -17.23
CA LEU A 62 11.53 18.83 -16.40
C LEU A 62 11.67 20.07 -15.52
N ILE A 63 11.89 19.88 -14.22
CA ILE A 63 12.12 20.98 -13.29
C ILE A 63 13.62 21.30 -13.30
N GLU A 64 13.95 22.54 -13.63
CA GLU A 64 15.32 23.04 -13.67
C GLU A 64 15.57 24.04 -12.52
N GLY A 65 16.79 24.07 -11.99
CA GLY A 65 17.20 24.99 -10.92
C GLY A 65 18.29 24.40 -10.03
N GLU A 66 18.78 25.20 -9.08
CA GLU A 66 19.77 24.76 -8.09
C GLU A 66 19.13 23.92 -6.96
N ASP A 67 17.93 24.31 -6.51
CA ASP A 67 17.15 23.59 -5.49
C ASP A 67 15.85 23.08 -6.13
N LEU A 68 15.90 21.85 -6.64
CA LEU A 68 14.78 21.28 -7.38
C LEU A 68 13.56 21.04 -6.51
N HIS A 69 13.73 20.66 -5.24
CA HIS A 69 12.62 20.41 -4.33
C HIS A 69 11.88 21.69 -3.99
N LYS A 70 12.59 22.77 -3.65
CA LYS A 70 11.97 24.06 -3.41
C LYS A 70 11.25 24.57 -4.65
N LYS A 71 11.87 24.46 -5.83
CA LYS A 71 11.25 24.90 -7.08
C LYS A 71 10.00 24.07 -7.41
N MET A 72 10.06 22.77 -7.20
CA MET A 72 8.91 21.85 -7.35
C MET A 72 7.75 22.25 -6.45
N GLU A 73 8.01 22.56 -5.18
CA GLU A 73 6.98 23.02 -4.24
C GLU A 73 6.36 24.36 -4.69
N GLU A 74 7.17 25.33 -5.10
CA GLU A 74 6.67 26.62 -5.63
C GLU A 74 5.78 26.42 -6.88
N MET A 75 6.15 25.49 -7.76
CA MET A 75 5.36 25.18 -8.97
C MET A 75 4.05 24.44 -8.64
N LEU A 76 4.04 23.56 -7.62
CA LEU A 76 2.83 22.92 -7.11
C LEU A 76 1.90 23.96 -6.46
N ASP A 77 2.43 24.79 -5.56
CA ASP A 77 1.65 25.76 -4.79
C ASP A 77 1.06 26.87 -5.69
N SER A 78 1.74 27.21 -6.79
CA SER A 78 1.24 28.16 -7.80
C SER A 78 0.30 27.55 -8.85
N GLY A 79 0.18 26.22 -8.91
CA GLY A 79 -0.61 25.50 -9.92
C GLY A 79 0.01 25.51 -11.32
N GLU A 80 1.32 25.77 -11.43
CA GLU A 80 2.08 25.63 -12.67
C GLU A 80 2.17 24.15 -13.07
N ILE A 81 2.37 23.28 -12.08
CA ILE A 81 2.24 21.82 -12.21
C ILE A 81 1.12 21.32 -11.30
N ASP A 82 0.45 20.28 -11.75
CA ASP A 82 -0.70 19.68 -11.06
C ASP A 82 -0.28 18.47 -10.19
N GLY A 83 0.95 17.97 -10.38
CA GLY A 83 1.59 16.93 -9.59
C GLY A 83 3.08 16.84 -9.91
N ALA A 84 3.86 16.14 -9.08
CA ALA A 84 5.30 16.01 -9.27
C ALA A 84 5.80 14.57 -9.12
N VAL A 85 6.87 14.23 -9.83
CA VAL A 85 7.64 13.00 -9.69
C VAL A 85 9.04 13.37 -9.20
N THR A 86 9.53 12.69 -8.16
CA THR A 86 10.85 12.93 -7.59
C THR A 86 11.46 11.63 -7.05
N MET A 87 12.79 11.61 -6.89
CA MET A 87 13.52 10.44 -6.38
C MET A 87 13.43 10.28 -4.85
N HIS A 88 13.19 11.39 -4.15
CA HIS A 88 13.08 11.41 -2.71
C HIS A 88 12.26 12.62 -2.27
N TYR A 89 11.52 12.49 -1.19
CA TYR A 89 10.79 13.60 -0.56
C TYR A 89 10.54 13.29 0.93
N PRO A 90 10.75 14.26 1.84
CA PRO A 90 10.55 14.04 3.27
C PRO A 90 9.07 14.17 3.64
N PHE A 91 8.32 13.07 3.50
CA PHE A 91 6.92 13.04 3.92
C PHE A 91 6.77 13.14 5.46
N PRO A 92 5.75 13.85 5.97
CA PRO A 92 5.45 13.86 7.39
C PRO A 92 4.91 12.50 7.86
N ILE A 93 4.99 12.24 9.18
CA ILE A 93 4.34 11.06 9.78
C ILE A 93 2.83 11.14 9.53
N GLY A 94 2.25 10.01 9.16
CA GLY A 94 0.87 9.93 8.67
C GLY A 94 0.80 9.82 7.15
N VAL A 95 1.87 10.12 6.42
CA VAL A 95 1.91 10.01 4.96
C VAL A 95 2.82 8.86 4.55
N SER A 96 2.35 8.04 3.61
CA SER A 96 3.14 6.97 3.00
C SER A 96 2.72 6.74 1.55
N THR A 97 3.63 6.20 0.76
CA THR A 97 3.43 6.07 -0.67
C THR A 97 2.80 4.73 -1.06
N VAL A 98 1.94 4.75 -2.08
CA VAL A 98 1.30 3.54 -2.61
C VAL A 98 1.82 3.24 -4.01
N GLY A 99 2.77 2.32 -4.10
CA GLY A 99 3.42 1.98 -5.37
C GLY A 99 2.52 1.16 -6.27
N LYS A 100 2.83 1.13 -7.56
CA LYS A 100 2.09 0.35 -8.55
C LYS A 100 3.06 -0.45 -9.40
N VAL A 101 2.94 -1.77 -9.31
CA VAL A 101 3.82 -2.74 -9.98
C VAL A 101 3.06 -3.48 -11.06
N VAL A 102 3.79 -4.14 -11.96
CA VAL A 102 3.22 -5.13 -12.89
C VAL A 102 3.60 -6.52 -12.41
N THR A 103 2.61 -7.36 -12.19
CA THR A 103 2.79 -8.71 -11.64
C THR A 103 3.35 -9.66 -12.71
N PRO A 104 4.36 -10.48 -12.40
CA PRO A 104 5.03 -11.33 -13.37
C PRO A 104 4.17 -12.49 -13.85
N GLY A 105 3.24 -12.99 -13.01
CA GLY A 105 2.43 -14.16 -13.34
C GLY A 105 1.33 -13.87 -14.38
N LYS A 106 0.75 -12.67 -14.37
CA LYS A 106 -0.38 -12.32 -15.26
C LYS A 106 -0.21 -10.99 -16.00
N GLY A 107 0.89 -10.26 -15.79
CA GLY A 107 1.09 -8.93 -16.38
C GLY A 107 0.08 -7.88 -15.88
N LYS A 108 -0.60 -8.14 -14.76
CA LYS A 108 -1.62 -7.25 -14.22
C LYS A 108 -1.00 -6.20 -13.30
N PRO A 109 -1.47 -4.94 -13.34
CA PRO A 109 -1.14 -3.96 -12.31
C PRO A 109 -1.58 -4.43 -10.93
N MET A 110 -0.78 -4.13 -9.91
CA MET A 110 -1.12 -4.33 -8.50
C MET A 110 -0.53 -3.17 -7.68
N TYR A 111 -1.30 -2.64 -6.73
CA TYR A 111 -0.88 -1.59 -5.81
C TYR A 111 -0.20 -2.21 -4.59
N ILE A 112 0.97 -1.69 -4.22
CA ILE A 112 1.69 -2.07 -3.01
C ILE A 112 1.44 -0.98 -1.96
N ALA A 113 0.71 -1.34 -0.90
CA ALA A 113 0.30 -0.43 0.14
C ALA A 113 1.00 -0.79 1.47
N THR A 114 2.10 -0.17 1.87
CA THR A 114 2.78 1.02 1.31
C THR A 114 4.26 0.73 0.99
N THR A 115 5.00 1.69 0.41
CA THR A 115 6.35 1.46 -0.15
C THR A 115 7.45 2.37 0.39
N THR A 116 7.11 3.57 0.87
CA THR A 116 7.99 4.46 1.63
C THR A 116 7.15 5.39 2.51
N GLY A 117 7.79 6.03 3.49
CA GLY A 117 7.13 6.85 4.50
C GLY A 117 6.63 6.05 5.70
N THR A 118 5.96 6.76 6.61
CA THR A 118 5.52 6.24 7.92
C THR A 118 4.07 6.63 8.17
N SER A 119 3.14 5.70 7.96
CA SER A 119 1.69 5.94 8.15
C SER A 119 1.32 6.01 9.63
N ASP A 120 2.00 5.23 10.46
CA ASP A 120 1.90 5.27 11.92
C ASP A 120 3.20 4.75 12.52
N THR A 121 3.48 5.09 13.78
CA THR A 121 4.63 4.58 14.54
C THR A 121 4.43 3.14 15.01
N ASP A 122 3.17 2.72 15.15
CA ASP A 122 2.82 1.32 15.41
C ASP A 122 2.61 0.56 14.09
N ARG A 123 3.23 -0.62 13.95
CA ARG A 123 3.23 -1.38 12.67
C ARG A 123 1.83 -1.80 12.24
N ILE A 124 1.03 -2.33 13.16
CA ILE A 124 -0.32 -2.83 12.85
C ILE A 124 -1.24 -1.65 12.51
N SER A 125 -1.20 -0.58 13.31
CA SER A 125 -1.90 0.67 13.02
C SER A 125 -1.51 1.24 11.65
N GLY A 126 -0.21 1.16 11.32
CA GLY A 126 0.32 1.55 10.01
C GLY A 126 -0.26 0.70 8.89
N MET A 127 -0.29 -0.63 9.02
CA MET A 127 -0.87 -1.53 8.02
C MET A 127 -2.38 -1.32 7.82
N VAL A 128 -3.13 -1.02 8.88
CA VAL A 128 -4.56 -0.66 8.76
C VAL A 128 -4.74 0.63 7.96
N LYS A 129 -3.94 1.67 8.23
CA LYS A 129 -3.95 2.91 7.42
C LYS A 129 -3.50 2.66 5.98
N ASN A 130 -2.47 1.83 5.78
CA ASN A 130 -1.97 1.47 4.46
C ASN A 130 -3.09 0.88 3.59
N ALA A 131 -3.99 0.05 4.14
CA ALA A 131 -5.14 -0.47 3.40
C ALA A 131 -6.03 0.66 2.86
N ILE A 132 -6.34 1.66 3.68
CA ILE A 132 -7.12 2.84 3.26
C ILE A 132 -6.37 3.63 2.19
N TYR A 133 -5.06 3.80 2.35
CA TYR A 133 -4.23 4.53 1.38
C TYR A 133 -4.20 3.81 0.03
N GLY A 134 -4.10 2.48 0.06
CA GLY A 134 -4.20 1.62 -1.11
C GLY A 134 -5.55 1.78 -1.84
N ILE A 135 -6.66 1.76 -1.09
CA ILE A 135 -8.01 1.95 -1.64
C ILE A 135 -8.13 3.33 -2.31
N ILE A 136 -7.68 4.39 -1.63
CA ILE A 136 -7.69 5.76 -2.16
C ILE A 136 -6.90 5.83 -3.47
N ALA A 137 -5.67 5.33 -3.47
CA ALA A 137 -4.79 5.41 -4.61
C ALA A 137 -5.32 4.60 -5.81
N ALA A 138 -5.86 3.39 -5.57
CA ALA A 138 -6.45 2.57 -6.62
C ALA A 138 -7.73 3.19 -7.20
N LYS A 139 -8.62 3.71 -6.36
CA LYS A 139 -9.84 4.44 -6.79
C LYS A 139 -9.49 5.69 -7.59
N ALA A 140 -8.53 6.47 -7.12
CA ALA A 140 -8.07 7.66 -7.83
C ALA A 140 -7.31 7.35 -9.13
N ASP A 141 -6.77 6.15 -9.29
CA ASP A 141 -6.19 5.68 -10.56
C ASP A 141 -7.24 5.08 -11.52
N GLY A 142 -8.52 5.02 -11.10
CA GLY A 142 -9.66 4.58 -11.91
C GLY A 142 -10.16 3.16 -11.62
N VAL A 143 -9.68 2.49 -10.57
CA VAL A 143 -10.23 1.19 -10.14
C VAL A 143 -11.40 1.41 -9.18
N GLU A 144 -12.63 1.29 -9.69
CA GLU A 144 -13.85 1.65 -8.94
C GLU A 144 -14.04 0.86 -7.63
N ASN A 145 -13.87 -0.46 -7.69
CA ASN A 145 -14.09 -1.37 -6.56
C ASN A 145 -12.86 -2.28 -6.32
N PRO A 146 -11.72 -1.69 -5.89
CA PRO A 146 -10.47 -2.42 -5.81
C PRO A 146 -10.52 -3.49 -4.72
N THR A 147 -9.98 -4.66 -5.03
CA THR A 147 -9.88 -5.76 -4.08
C THR A 147 -8.65 -5.62 -3.17
N VAL A 148 -8.80 -5.94 -1.89
CA VAL A 148 -7.76 -5.80 -0.85
C VAL A 148 -7.32 -7.17 -0.34
N GLY A 149 -6.02 -7.41 -0.34
CA GLY A 149 -5.37 -8.55 0.34
C GLY A 149 -4.24 -8.08 1.24
N ILE A 150 -3.85 -8.90 2.21
CA ILE A 150 -2.80 -8.58 3.19
C ILE A 150 -1.66 -9.56 3.00
N ALA A 151 -0.43 -9.09 2.78
CA ALA A 151 0.72 -9.97 2.70
C ALA A 151 0.89 -10.76 4.01
N ASN A 152 1.23 -12.04 3.92
CA ASN A 152 1.46 -12.92 5.08
C ASN A 152 2.81 -12.59 5.74
N ILE A 153 2.83 -11.52 6.52
CA ILE A 153 3.95 -11.01 7.32
C ILE A 153 3.47 -10.80 8.77
N ASP A 154 4.37 -10.57 9.73
CA ASP A 154 3.93 -10.36 11.12
C ASP A 154 3.00 -9.14 11.23
N GLY A 155 1.92 -9.30 12.01
CA GLY A 155 0.88 -8.28 12.11
C GLY A 155 -0.26 -8.45 11.12
N ALA A 156 -0.17 -9.40 10.17
CA ALA A 156 -1.18 -9.59 9.13
C ALA A 156 -2.55 -9.97 9.70
N ARG A 157 -2.64 -10.86 10.69
CA ARG A 157 -3.91 -11.26 11.30
C ARG A 157 -4.50 -10.20 12.19
N GLN A 158 -3.69 -9.44 12.94
CA GLN A 158 -4.21 -8.29 13.69
C GLN A 158 -4.74 -7.22 12.74
N THR A 159 -4.05 -6.99 11.62
CA THR A 159 -4.52 -6.10 10.55
C THR A 159 -5.82 -6.61 9.93
N GLU A 160 -5.90 -7.91 9.61
CA GLU A 160 -7.11 -8.57 9.09
C GLU A 160 -8.30 -8.36 10.03
N LYS A 161 -8.14 -8.64 11.33
CA LYS A 161 -9.19 -8.43 12.35
C LYS A 161 -9.63 -6.96 12.42
N ALA A 162 -8.68 -6.03 12.38
CA ALA A 162 -8.98 -4.60 12.43
C ALA A 162 -9.74 -4.12 11.19
N LEU A 163 -9.37 -4.59 9.99
CA LEU A 163 -10.06 -4.26 8.74
C LEU A 163 -11.44 -4.91 8.64
N LEU A 164 -11.60 -6.15 9.13
CA LEU A 164 -12.91 -6.79 9.24
C LEU A 164 -13.83 -6.01 10.18
N LYS A 165 -13.34 -5.59 11.36
CA LYS A 165 -14.10 -4.73 12.29
C LYS A 165 -14.50 -3.40 11.64
N LEU A 166 -13.59 -2.78 10.87
CA LEU A 166 -13.88 -1.55 10.15
C LEU A 166 -14.97 -1.76 9.09
N ALA A 167 -14.95 -2.90 8.40
CA ALA A 167 -15.96 -3.27 7.42
C ALA A 167 -17.33 -3.54 8.07
N GLU A 168 -17.36 -4.26 9.20
CA GLU A 168 -18.57 -4.48 10.00
C GLU A 168 -19.18 -3.17 10.51
N ASN A 169 -18.35 -2.16 10.79
CA ASN A 169 -18.79 -0.82 11.17
C ASN A 169 -19.29 0.04 10.00
N GLY A 170 -19.28 -0.48 8.77
CA GLY A 170 -19.90 0.14 7.60
C GLY A 170 -18.95 0.83 6.63
N TYR A 171 -17.63 0.60 6.71
CA TYR A 171 -16.70 0.98 5.64
C TYR A 171 -16.62 -0.11 4.57
N ASP A 172 -16.87 0.23 3.31
CA ASP A 172 -16.89 -0.77 2.24
C ASP A 172 -15.48 -1.22 1.85
N ILE A 173 -15.14 -2.48 2.14
CA ILE A 173 -13.89 -3.12 1.74
C ILE A 173 -14.21 -4.38 0.95
N ASN A 174 -13.79 -4.40 -0.31
CA ASN A 174 -13.85 -5.59 -1.14
C ASN A 174 -12.62 -6.46 -0.87
N PHE A 175 -12.73 -7.50 -0.04
CA PHE A 175 -11.61 -8.38 0.24
C PHE A 175 -11.37 -9.38 -0.88
N ALA A 176 -10.11 -9.53 -1.31
CA ALA A 176 -9.69 -10.60 -2.19
C ALA A 176 -9.62 -11.93 -1.43
N GLU A 177 -9.80 -13.03 -2.17
CA GLU A 177 -9.64 -14.38 -1.65
C GLU A 177 -8.36 -15.01 -2.23
N SER A 178 -7.49 -15.54 -1.37
CA SER A 178 -6.28 -16.24 -1.80
C SER A 178 -6.62 -17.43 -2.72
N VAL A 179 -5.78 -17.68 -3.72
CA VAL A 179 -5.99 -18.78 -4.69
C VAL A 179 -5.77 -20.19 -4.12
N ARG A 180 -5.52 -20.30 -2.81
CA ARG A 180 -5.32 -21.59 -2.13
C ARG A 180 -6.63 -22.22 -1.71
N ALA A 181 -6.59 -23.53 -1.46
CA ALA A 181 -7.77 -24.30 -1.05
C ALA A 181 -8.36 -23.84 0.31
N ASP A 182 -7.56 -23.21 1.17
CA ASP A 182 -7.98 -22.63 2.45
C ASP A 182 -8.45 -21.17 2.35
N GLY A 183 -8.29 -20.52 1.19
CA GLY A 183 -8.77 -19.16 0.92
C GLY A 183 -8.22 -18.11 1.89
N GLY A 184 -9.03 -17.06 2.11
CA GLY A 184 -8.77 -16.01 3.09
C GLY A 184 -8.10 -14.75 2.54
N ILE A 185 -8.07 -13.71 3.37
CA ILE A 185 -7.60 -12.35 3.03
C ILE A 185 -6.06 -12.25 3.06
N VAL A 186 -5.42 -13.15 3.82
CA VAL A 186 -3.96 -13.19 3.96
C VAL A 186 -3.31 -13.94 2.79
N MET A 187 -2.45 -13.22 2.08
CA MET A 187 -1.90 -13.54 0.77
C MET A 187 -0.44 -13.99 0.86
N ARG A 188 -0.02 -14.92 0.00
CA ARG A 188 1.35 -15.44 -0.06
C ARG A 188 2.11 -14.95 -1.27
N GLY A 189 3.35 -15.44 -1.40
CA GLY A 189 4.19 -15.24 -2.59
C GLY A 189 3.47 -15.57 -3.90
N ASN A 190 2.70 -16.66 -3.97
CA ASN A 190 1.98 -17.00 -5.21
C ASN A 190 0.89 -15.98 -5.55
N ASP A 191 0.16 -15.48 -4.53
CA ASP A 191 -0.88 -14.48 -4.70
C ASP A 191 -0.28 -13.12 -5.14
N LEU A 192 0.87 -12.76 -4.57
CA LEU A 192 1.71 -11.63 -4.95
C LEU A 192 2.17 -11.70 -6.42
N LEU A 193 2.75 -12.83 -6.82
CA LEU A 193 3.24 -13.03 -8.19
C LEU A 193 2.10 -13.06 -9.21
N GLY A 194 0.93 -13.58 -8.82
CA GLY A 194 -0.25 -13.70 -9.67
C GLY A 194 -1.12 -12.45 -9.75
N GLY A 195 -0.90 -11.45 -8.88
CA GLY A 195 -1.78 -10.29 -8.76
C GLY A 195 -3.19 -10.68 -8.36
N THR A 196 -3.32 -11.37 -7.23
CA THR A 196 -4.61 -11.87 -6.74
C THR A 196 -5.51 -10.73 -6.26
N PRO A 197 -5.08 -9.86 -5.33
CA PRO A 197 -5.76 -8.59 -5.09
C PRO A 197 -5.28 -7.49 -6.05
N ASP A 198 -6.10 -6.45 -6.19
CA ASP A 198 -5.66 -5.18 -6.78
C ASP A 198 -4.69 -4.48 -5.83
N ILE A 199 -4.95 -4.50 -4.52
CA ILE A 199 -4.15 -3.87 -3.48
C ILE A 199 -3.57 -4.93 -2.54
N MET A 200 -2.24 -4.96 -2.44
CA MET A 200 -1.52 -5.78 -1.48
C MET A 200 -1.01 -4.93 -0.32
N VAL A 201 -1.58 -5.15 0.87
CA VAL A 201 -1.23 -4.44 2.11
C VAL A 201 -0.03 -5.09 2.80
N MET A 202 0.95 -4.28 3.17
CA MET A 202 2.16 -4.66 3.91
C MET A 202 2.78 -3.46 4.64
N ASP A 203 3.78 -3.70 5.48
CA ASP A 203 4.59 -2.60 6.04
C ASP A 203 5.48 -1.94 4.97
N SER A 204 5.88 -0.69 5.19
CA SER A 204 6.58 0.11 4.17
C SER A 204 7.98 -0.41 3.84
N LEU A 205 8.66 -1.10 4.76
CA LEU A 205 9.98 -1.69 4.49
C LEU A 205 9.85 -2.92 3.58
N THR A 206 8.89 -3.79 3.88
CA THR A 206 8.56 -4.93 3.02
C THR A 206 8.10 -4.44 1.64
N GLY A 207 7.22 -3.44 1.58
CA GLY A 207 6.77 -2.87 0.32
C GLY A 207 7.89 -2.23 -0.50
N ASN A 208 8.84 -1.55 0.14
CA ASN A 208 10.03 -1.04 -0.55
C ASN A 208 10.83 -2.15 -1.23
N LEU A 209 11.04 -3.27 -0.53
CA LEU A 209 11.73 -4.43 -1.09
C LEU A 209 10.94 -5.02 -2.26
N MET A 210 9.62 -5.18 -2.10
CA MET A 210 8.76 -5.72 -3.16
C MET A 210 8.75 -4.85 -4.40
N MET A 211 8.72 -3.51 -4.25
CA MET A 211 8.85 -2.58 -5.39
C MET A 211 10.11 -2.85 -6.20
N LYS A 212 11.26 -3.01 -5.53
CA LYS A 212 12.53 -3.32 -6.19
C LYS A 212 12.47 -4.66 -6.91
N VAL A 213 11.98 -5.70 -6.25
CA VAL A 213 11.86 -7.04 -6.85
C VAL A 213 10.98 -6.98 -8.11
N PHE A 214 9.76 -6.46 -8.02
CA PHE A 214 8.85 -6.45 -9.18
C PHE A 214 9.34 -5.58 -10.33
N SER A 215 10.02 -4.48 -10.04
CA SER A 215 10.44 -3.52 -11.07
C SER A 215 11.78 -3.88 -11.74
N SER A 216 12.60 -4.71 -11.10
CA SER A 216 13.97 -5.00 -11.55
C SER A 216 14.36 -6.49 -11.61
N TYR A 217 13.41 -7.42 -11.42
CA TYR A 217 13.72 -8.87 -11.43
C TYR A 217 14.38 -9.36 -12.71
N THR A 218 14.15 -8.72 -13.85
CA THR A 218 14.76 -9.06 -15.15
C THR A 218 16.10 -8.36 -15.42
N THR A 219 16.46 -7.36 -14.62
CA THR A 219 17.64 -6.50 -14.84
C THR A 219 18.73 -6.71 -13.80
N GLY A 220 18.49 -7.57 -12.81
CA GLY A 220 19.45 -7.86 -11.74
C GLY A 220 19.55 -6.78 -10.66
N GLY A 221 18.55 -5.89 -10.56
CA GLY A 221 18.43 -4.93 -9.45
C GLY A 221 18.96 -3.51 -9.73
N ASN A 222 19.80 -3.32 -10.74
CA ASN A 222 20.47 -2.04 -10.98
C ASN A 222 19.65 -1.07 -11.84
N TYR A 223 18.60 -1.53 -12.51
CA TYR A 223 17.74 -0.72 -13.37
C TYR A 223 16.29 -1.16 -13.23
N GLU A 224 15.43 -0.35 -12.65
CA GLU A 224 14.00 -0.67 -12.59
C GLU A 224 13.39 -0.43 -13.99
N SER A 225 12.96 -1.48 -14.66
CA SER A 225 12.51 -1.47 -16.06
C SER A 225 11.00 -1.55 -16.23
N LEU A 226 10.26 -1.88 -15.16
CA LEU A 226 8.84 -2.18 -15.23
C LEU A 226 8.08 -1.58 -14.02
N GLY A 227 6.89 -1.04 -14.26
CA GLY A 227 6.01 -0.50 -13.23
C GLY A 227 5.82 1.01 -13.33
N PHE A 228 5.24 1.59 -12.28
CA PHE A 228 4.77 2.99 -12.26
C PHE A 228 5.34 3.76 -11.05
N GLY A 229 6.47 3.31 -10.52
CA GLY A 229 7.14 3.90 -9.37
C GLY A 229 6.51 3.53 -8.02
N TYR A 230 7.06 4.12 -6.97
CA TYR A 230 6.70 3.92 -5.57
C TYR A 230 5.42 4.68 -5.21
N GLY A 231 4.91 5.52 -6.12
CA GLY A 231 3.55 6.05 -6.11
C GLY A 231 3.37 7.34 -5.31
N PRO A 232 2.12 7.82 -5.19
CA PRO A 232 1.80 9.08 -4.53
C PRO A 232 1.95 8.95 -3.02
N GLY A 233 2.41 9.99 -2.34
CA GLY A 233 2.23 10.13 -0.90
C GLY A 233 0.76 10.32 -0.56
N VAL A 234 0.20 9.43 0.26
CA VAL A 234 -1.20 9.47 0.72
C VAL A 234 -1.24 9.59 2.24
N GLY A 235 -2.11 10.46 2.74
CA GLY A 235 -2.37 10.63 4.17
C GLY A 235 -3.52 11.62 4.41
N GLU A 236 -4.18 11.51 5.57
CA GLU A 236 -5.34 12.34 5.92
C GLU A 236 -4.92 13.82 5.98
N GLY A 237 -5.55 14.68 5.16
CA GLY A 237 -5.24 16.11 5.09
C GLY A 237 -3.95 16.47 4.34
N TYR A 238 -3.31 15.53 3.64
CA TYR A 238 -2.16 15.81 2.79
C TYR A 238 -2.59 16.32 1.42
N ASP A 239 -2.05 17.47 0.99
CA ASP A 239 -2.60 18.30 -0.08
C ASP A 239 -1.74 18.41 -1.35
N ARG A 240 -0.55 17.79 -1.35
CA ARG A 240 0.39 17.79 -2.48
C ARG A 240 0.44 16.42 -3.16
N LEU A 241 0.34 16.39 -4.48
CA LEU A 241 0.52 15.14 -5.24
C LEU A 241 2.00 14.96 -5.60
N ILE A 242 2.72 14.23 -4.77
CA ILE A 242 4.14 13.92 -4.97
C ILE A 242 4.31 12.41 -5.12
N MET A 243 4.81 12.01 -6.28
CA MET A 243 5.13 10.63 -6.65
C MET A 243 6.59 10.34 -6.37
N ILE A 244 6.88 9.17 -5.83
CA ILE A 244 8.25 8.69 -5.64
C ILE A 244 8.65 7.69 -6.73
N VAL A 245 9.85 7.87 -7.25
CA VAL A 245 10.60 6.88 -8.03
C VAL A 245 11.93 6.60 -7.33
N SER A 246 12.57 5.48 -7.65
CA SER A 246 13.91 5.16 -7.15
C SER A 246 14.96 5.87 -7.98
N ARG A 247 16.12 6.17 -7.39
CA ARG A 247 17.31 6.62 -8.13
C ARG A 247 17.73 5.66 -9.25
N ALA A 248 17.41 4.37 -9.06
CA ALA A 248 17.63 3.31 -10.05
C ALA A 248 16.47 3.17 -11.07
N SER A 249 15.44 4.03 -11.00
CA SER A 249 14.30 3.96 -11.92
C SER A 249 14.70 4.30 -13.35
N GLY A 250 14.43 3.37 -14.24
CA GLY A 250 14.60 3.55 -15.67
C GLY A 250 13.53 4.45 -16.27
N ALA A 251 13.80 4.91 -17.49
CA ALA A 251 12.87 5.72 -18.29
C ALA A 251 11.43 5.17 -18.32
N PRO A 252 11.19 3.85 -18.50
CA PRO A 252 9.83 3.31 -18.49
C PRO A 252 9.10 3.50 -17.16
N VAL A 253 9.81 3.37 -16.03
CA VAL A 253 9.23 3.50 -14.68
C VAL A 253 8.94 4.96 -14.36
N ILE A 254 9.84 5.88 -14.73
CA ILE A 254 9.62 7.32 -14.57
C ILE A 254 8.41 7.77 -15.39
N ALA A 255 8.31 7.36 -16.66
CA ALA A 255 7.15 7.65 -17.49
C ALA A 255 5.86 7.01 -16.95
N GLY A 256 5.95 5.80 -16.38
CA GLY A 256 4.84 5.15 -15.68
C GLY A 256 4.39 5.95 -14.44
N ALA A 257 5.31 6.51 -13.67
CA ALA A 257 4.97 7.37 -12.53
C ALA A 257 4.24 8.65 -12.97
N MET A 258 4.64 9.24 -14.10
CA MET A 258 3.95 10.39 -14.69
C MET A 258 2.54 10.02 -15.18
N GLU A 259 2.37 8.85 -15.78
CA GLU A 259 1.07 8.32 -16.20
C GLU A 259 0.15 8.13 -14.99
N TYR A 260 0.67 7.50 -13.94
CA TYR A 260 -0.06 7.29 -12.69
C TYR A 260 -0.47 8.63 -12.05
N ALA A 261 0.44 9.61 -11.96
CA ALA A 261 0.09 10.96 -11.48
C ALA A 261 -1.01 11.61 -12.31
N THR A 262 -0.95 11.48 -13.63
CA THR A 262 -1.93 12.04 -14.56
C THR A 262 -3.32 11.44 -14.32
N ASN A 263 -3.40 10.13 -14.11
CA ASN A 263 -4.67 9.46 -13.81
C ASN A 263 -5.27 9.92 -12.48
N LEU A 264 -4.44 10.04 -11.43
CA LEU A 264 -4.85 10.55 -10.13
C LEU A 264 -5.48 11.96 -10.25
N ILE A 265 -4.87 12.84 -11.05
CA ILE A 265 -5.40 14.20 -11.26
C ILE A 265 -6.71 14.17 -12.06
N ARG A 266 -6.81 13.32 -13.10
CA ARG A 266 -8.03 13.20 -13.92
C ARG A 266 -9.24 12.74 -13.12
N HIS A 267 -9.05 11.90 -12.11
CA HIS A 267 -10.15 11.42 -11.26
C HIS A 267 -10.35 12.23 -9.97
N ASP A 268 -9.71 13.40 -9.85
CA ASP A 268 -9.80 14.25 -8.65
C ASP A 268 -9.42 13.49 -7.37
N TRP A 269 -8.17 13.02 -7.33
CA TRP A 269 -7.62 12.25 -6.21
C TRP A 269 -7.87 12.90 -4.84
N LYS A 270 -7.90 14.24 -4.76
CA LYS A 270 -8.15 14.98 -3.51
C LYS A 270 -9.54 14.69 -2.99
N LYS A 271 -10.55 14.83 -3.85
CA LYS A 271 -11.94 14.52 -3.50
C LYS A 271 -12.10 13.06 -3.09
N ILE A 272 -11.49 12.12 -3.83
CA ILE A 272 -11.54 10.70 -3.49
C ILE A 272 -10.88 10.44 -2.13
N ALA A 273 -9.71 11.03 -1.87
CA ALA A 273 -9.03 10.89 -0.59
C ALA A 273 -9.89 11.40 0.58
N ASP A 274 -10.45 12.61 0.45
CA ASP A 274 -11.30 13.22 1.47
C ASP A 274 -12.56 12.38 1.76
N GLU A 275 -13.25 11.92 0.71
CA GLU A 275 -14.45 11.08 0.84
C GLU A 275 -14.14 9.73 1.50
N GLU A 276 -13.05 9.07 1.14
CA GLU A 276 -12.68 7.77 1.72
C GLU A 276 -12.20 7.91 3.17
N PHE A 277 -11.46 8.96 3.52
CA PHE A 277 -11.12 9.26 4.91
C PHE A 277 -12.35 9.57 5.75
N GLU A 278 -13.32 10.34 5.22
CA GLU A 278 -14.58 10.61 5.92
C GLU A 278 -15.34 9.30 6.18
N LYS A 279 -15.49 8.43 5.17
CA LYS A 279 -16.15 7.12 5.30
C LYS A 279 -15.44 6.24 6.33
N ALA A 280 -14.11 6.12 6.26
CA ALA A 280 -13.33 5.29 7.18
C ALA A 280 -13.40 5.82 8.62
N ASN A 281 -13.32 7.14 8.81
CA ASN A 281 -13.47 7.77 10.12
C ASN A 281 -14.87 7.57 10.69
N LYS A 282 -15.92 7.67 9.87
CA LYS A 282 -17.32 7.41 10.28
C LYS A 282 -17.53 5.96 10.72
N ALA A 283 -16.79 5.01 10.14
CA ALA A 283 -16.77 3.61 10.55
C ALA A 283 -15.85 3.34 11.77
N GLY A 284 -15.26 4.36 12.39
CA GLY A 284 -14.49 4.23 13.62
C GLY A 284 -13.01 3.90 13.43
N LEU A 285 -12.40 4.22 12.28
CA LEU A 285 -10.96 4.00 12.02
C LEU A 285 -10.06 4.51 13.17
N LYS A 286 -10.32 5.73 13.67
CA LYS A 286 -9.54 6.35 14.74
C LYS A 286 -9.65 5.57 16.06
N ASP A 287 -10.82 5.04 16.37
CA ASP A 287 -11.05 4.25 17.58
C ASP A 287 -10.33 2.90 17.50
N ILE A 288 -10.42 2.22 16.34
CA ILE A 288 -9.71 0.95 16.10
C ILE A 288 -8.19 1.14 16.25
N ILE A 289 -7.64 2.22 15.68
CA ILE A 289 -6.20 2.52 15.82
C ILE A 289 -5.83 2.77 17.30
N ASN A 290 -6.66 3.51 18.04
CA ASN A 290 -6.39 3.78 19.46
C ASN A 290 -6.45 2.50 20.32
N GLU A 291 -7.37 1.58 20.01
CA GLU A 291 -7.44 0.26 20.66
C GLU A 291 -6.17 -0.56 20.40
N LEU A 292 -5.70 -0.63 19.15
CA LEU A 292 -4.49 -1.36 18.77
C LEU A 292 -3.25 -0.86 19.53
N LYS A 293 -3.07 0.46 19.59
CA LYS A 293 -1.97 1.08 20.35
C LYS A 293 -2.04 0.84 21.86
N SER A 294 -3.24 0.62 22.38
CA SER A 294 -3.46 0.36 23.80
C SER A 294 -3.25 -1.12 24.15
N ALA A 295 -3.54 -2.03 23.22
CA ALA A 295 -3.28 -3.46 23.36
C ALA A 295 -1.78 -3.75 23.49
N GLY A 296 -0.95 -3.20 22.58
CA GLY A 296 0.52 -3.38 22.64
C GLY A 296 1.20 -2.81 23.89
N LYS A 297 0.52 -1.95 24.66
CA LYS A 297 1.00 -1.46 25.96
C LYS A 297 0.65 -2.38 27.13
N LYS A 298 -0.36 -3.25 27.01
CA LYS A 298 -0.73 -4.21 28.06
C LYS A 298 0.27 -5.35 28.14
N ASP A 299 0.86 -5.77 27.01
CA ASP A 299 1.81 -6.88 26.97
C ASP A 299 3.21 -6.51 27.54
N ALA A 300 3.55 -5.21 27.58
CA ALA A 300 4.81 -4.74 28.16
C ALA A 300 4.85 -4.73 29.71
N GLY A 301 3.75 -5.10 30.39
CA GLY A 301 3.60 -4.94 31.84
C GLY A 301 3.12 -6.17 32.62
N VAL A 302 2.83 -7.30 31.97
CA VAL A 302 2.41 -8.51 32.68
C VAL A 302 3.64 -9.36 32.99
N ALA A 303 4.00 -9.42 34.28
CA ALA A 303 4.95 -10.42 34.76
C ALA A 303 4.48 -11.80 34.29
N ALA A 304 5.32 -12.51 33.55
CA ALA A 304 5.01 -13.83 33.02
C ALA A 304 4.62 -14.76 34.18
N GLU A 305 3.34 -15.10 34.28
CA GLU A 305 2.91 -16.24 35.09
C GLU A 305 3.61 -17.48 34.53
N GLU A 306 4.37 -18.17 35.37
CA GLU A 306 5.03 -19.41 35.01
C GLU A 306 3.95 -20.52 34.90
N VAL A 307 3.37 -20.66 33.70
CA VAL A 307 2.37 -21.68 33.41
C VAL A 307 3.06 -23.04 33.35
N LYS A 308 2.67 -23.96 34.24
CA LYS A 308 3.23 -25.31 34.26
C LYS A 308 2.78 -26.09 33.02
N MET A 309 3.76 -26.53 32.23
CA MET A 309 3.53 -27.39 31.07
C MET A 309 2.83 -28.70 31.46
N PRO A 310 1.71 -29.08 30.81
CA PRO A 310 1.04 -30.37 31.02
C PRO A 310 1.94 -31.58 30.67
N PRO A 311 1.58 -32.80 31.08
CA PRO A 311 2.29 -34.01 30.67
C PRO A 311 2.44 -34.07 29.15
N LYS A 312 3.64 -34.40 28.68
CA LYS A 312 3.96 -34.43 27.26
C LYS A 312 3.09 -35.45 26.51
N GLU A 313 2.42 -35.00 25.47
CA GLU A 313 1.66 -35.83 24.54
C GLU A 313 2.34 -35.85 23.16
N VAL A 314 2.03 -36.86 22.35
CA VAL A 314 2.47 -36.87 20.94
C VAL A 314 1.62 -35.87 20.18
N VAL A 315 2.26 -34.88 19.58
CA VAL A 315 1.59 -33.91 18.72
C VAL A 315 1.37 -34.51 17.32
N THR A 316 0.11 -34.72 16.96
CA THR A 316 -0.30 -35.33 15.67
C THR A 316 -1.17 -34.41 14.83
N SER A 317 -1.60 -33.28 15.41
CA SER A 317 -2.43 -32.26 14.79
C SER A 317 -1.82 -30.87 14.93
N GLN A 318 -2.23 -29.96 14.06
CA GLN A 318 -1.81 -28.57 14.06
C GLN A 318 -2.99 -27.62 13.85
N ILE A 319 -2.93 -26.46 14.50
CA ILE A 319 -3.79 -25.32 14.25
C ILE A 319 -2.91 -24.21 13.63
N PRO A 320 -3.07 -23.93 12.33
CA PRO A 320 -2.34 -22.87 11.66
C PRO A 320 -2.99 -21.49 11.88
N GLY A 321 -2.27 -20.44 11.50
CA GLY A 321 -2.82 -19.07 11.47
C GLY A 321 -2.64 -18.31 12.77
N ILE A 322 -1.71 -18.73 13.61
CA ILE A 322 -1.31 -18.02 14.83
C ILE A 322 -0.28 -16.96 14.46
N GLU A 323 -0.32 -15.80 15.12
CA GLU A 323 0.67 -14.74 14.95
C GLU A 323 1.98 -15.11 15.63
N VAL A 324 3.12 -14.76 15.02
CA VAL A 324 4.45 -15.11 15.56
C VAL A 324 4.61 -14.57 16.99
N MET A 325 4.15 -13.34 17.22
CA MET A 325 4.26 -12.66 18.52
C MET A 325 3.35 -13.28 19.58
N ASP A 326 2.22 -13.88 19.17
CA ASP A 326 1.24 -14.48 20.07
C ASP A 326 1.51 -15.99 20.31
N LEU A 327 2.51 -16.56 19.63
CA LEU A 327 2.71 -18.01 19.54
C LEU A 327 2.97 -18.65 20.91
N GLU A 328 3.79 -18.00 21.74
CA GLU A 328 4.06 -18.49 23.09
C GLU A 328 2.84 -18.39 24.01
N ASP A 329 2.07 -17.32 23.89
CA ASP A 329 0.92 -17.08 24.75
C ASP A 329 -0.27 -17.94 24.34
N ALA A 330 -0.43 -18.23 23.05
CA ALA A 330 -1.35 -19.24 22.54
C ALA A 330 -1.03 -20.64 23.11
N VAL A 331 0.25 -21.03 23.13
CA VAL A 331 0.69 -22.29 23.76
C VAL A 331 0.39 -22.28 25.26
N LYS A 332 0.72 -21.19 25.97
CA LYS A 332 0.44 -21.05 27.41
C LYS A 332 -1.07 -21.09 27.71
N ALA A 333 -1.92 -20.52 26.85
CA ALA A 333 -3.37 -20.57 27.02
C ALA A 333 -3.90 -22.02 26.99
N LEU A 334 -3.36 -22.85 26.10
CA LEU A 334 -3.66 -24.28 26.06
C LEU A 334 -3.12 -25.02 27.30
N TRP A 335 -1.91 -24.67 27.75
CA TRP A 335 -1.34 -25.24 28.98
C TRP A 335 -2.18 -24.91 30.22
N LYS A 336 -2.69 -23.67 30.34
CA LYS A 336 -3.62 -23.28 31.42
C LYS A 336 -4.92 -24.10 31.39
N ALA A 337 -5.34 -24.56 30.23
CA ALA A 337 -6.50 -25.45 30.05
C ALA A 337 -6.17 -26.95 30.19
N GLY A 338 -4.91 -27.30 30.53
CA GLY A 338 -4.44 -28.66 30.71
C GLY A 338 -4.15 -29.42 29.41
N ILE A 339 -4.07 -28.74 28.27
CA ILE A 339 -3.79 -29.33 26.96
C ILE A 339 -2.31 -29.19 26.66
N TYR A 340 -1.63 -30.31 26.37
CA TYR A 340 -0.25 -30.25 25.90
C TYR A 340 -0.20 -29.66 24.48
N ALA A 341 0.62 -28.63 24.32
CA ALA A 341 0.83 -27.98 23.04
C ALA A 341 2.29 -27.55 22.87
N GLU A 342 2.78 -27.57 21.63
CA GLU A 342 4.09 -27.07 21.23
C GLU A 342 3.91 -25.99 20.16
N SER A 343 4.81 -25.00 20.11
CA SER A 343 4.87 -24.03 19.01
C SER A 343 5.64 -24.62 17.83
N GLY A 344 5.29 -24.21 16.61
CA GLY A 344 5.99 -24.64 15.40
C GLY A 344 5.85 -23.66 14.26
N MET A 345 6.61 -23.92 13.18
CA MET A 345 6.51 -23.18 11.93
C MET A 345 6.04 -24.13 10.83
N GLY A 346 4.82 -23.92 10.34
CA GLY A 346 4.28 -24.67 9.21
C GLY A 346 4.66 -24.02 7.88
N CYS A 347 4.34 -24.70 6.78
CA CYS A 347 4.46 -24.13 5.42
C CYS A 347 3.62 -22.86 5.22
N THR A 348 2.77 -22.52 6.18
CA THR A 348 1.76 -21.47 6.11
C THR A 348 2.00 -20.30 7.04
N GLY A 349 3.03 -20.36 7.89
CA GLY A 349 3.23 -19.44 9.00
C GLY A 349 3.27 -20.20 10.32
N PRO A 350 3.21 -19.48 11.45
CA PRO A 350 3.23 -20.10 12.77
C PRO A 350 2.02 -21.00 12.99
N ILE A 351 2.29 -22.12 13.66
CA ILE A 351 1.31 -23.15 13.99
C ILE A 351 1.45 -23.53 15.46
N VAL A 352 0.35 -23.93 16.08
CA VAL A 352 0.37 -24.60 17.39
C VAL A 352 0.08 -26.08 17.16
N LEU A 353 0.88 -26.94 17.76
CA LEU A 353 0.86 -28.40 17.61
C LEU A 353 0.22 -29.03 18.86
N MET A 354 -0.63 -30.03 18.67
CA MET A 354 -1.32 -30.77 19.76
C MET A 354 -1.66 -32.20 19.34
N SER A 355 -2.16 -33.02 20.26
CA SER A 355 -2.74 -34.33 19.91
C SER A 355 -4.09 -34.17 19.19
N ASP A 356 -4.43 -35.10 18.30
CA ASP A 356 -5.70 -35.07 17.54
C ASP A 356 -6.92 -34.99 18.45
N ALA A 357 -6.89 -35.70 19.59
CA ALA A 357 -7.98 -35.71 20.57
C ALA A 357 -8.28 -34.32 21.17
N ASN A 358 -7.30 -33.42 21.17
CA ASN A 358 -7.42 -32.09 21.75
C ASN A 358 -7.71 -30.99 20.73
N LYS A 359 -7.68 -31.29 19.42
CA LYS A 359 -7.74 -30.29 18.34
C LYS A 359 -8.97 -29.37 18.44
N ASP A 360 -10.17 -29.95 18.54
CA ASP A 360 -11.41 -29.16 18.53
C ASP A 360 -11.51 -28.26 19.77
N LYS A 361 -11.19 -28.81 20.95
CA LYS A 361 -11.16 -28.06 22.21
C LYS A 361 -10.10 -26.96 22.19
N ALA A 362 -8.92 -27.24 21.66
CA ALA A 362 -7.85 -26.26 21.53
C ALA A 362 -8.24 -25.14 20.56
N HIS A 363 -8.92 -25.45 19.46
CA HIS A 363 -9.42 -24.43 18.54
C HIS A 363 -10.45 -23.51 19.22
N GLU A 364 -11.37 -24.05 20.01
CA GLU A 364 -12.33 -23.22 20.76
C GLU A 364 -11.64 -22.31 21.78
N ILE A 365 -10.64 -22.82 22.51
CA ILE A 365 -9.87 -22.02 23.48
C ILE A 365 -9.11 -20.90 22.78
N LEU A 366 -8.39 -21.23 21.70
CA LEU A 366 -7.60 -20.25 20.95
C LEU A 366 -8.51 -19.22 20.27
N LYS A 367 -9.68 -19.63 19.79
CA LYS A 367 -10.69 -18.72 19.22
C LYS A 367 -11.28 -17.80 20.28
N ALA A 368 -11.64 -18.32 21.46
CA ALA A 368 -12.15 -17.53 22.58
C ALA A 368 -11.11 -16.55 23.13
N ALA A 369 -9.83 -16.93 23.11
CA ALA A 369 -8.72 -16.05 23.47
C ALA A 369 -8.32 -15.08 22.36
N GLY A 370 -8.94 -15.18 21.18
CA GLY A 370 -8.71 -14.27 20.05
C GLY A 370 -7.41 -14.55 19.28
N TYR A 371 -6.80 -15.73 19.41
CA TYR A 371 -5.59 -16.11 18.67
C TYR A 371 -5.89 -16.65 17.27
N VAL A 372 -7.06 -17.25 17.04
CA VAL A 372 -7.53 -17.75 15.72
C VAL A 372 -8.98 -17.34 15.46
N SER A 373 -9.38 -17.36 14.19
CA SER A 373 -10.70 -16.94 13.70
C SER A 373 -11.80 -17.98 13.86
#